data_AF-A0A7W8S044-F1
#
_entry.id   AF-A0A7W8S044-F1
#
_cell.length_a   1.000
_cell.length_b   1.000
_cell.length_c   1.000
_cell.angle_alpha   90.00
_cell.angle_beta   90.00
_cell.angle_gamma   90.00
#
_symmetry.space_group_name_H-M   'P 1'
#
loop_
_entity.id
_entity.type
_entity.pdbx_description
1 polymer ?
#
loop_
_entity_poly.entity_id
_entity_poly.type
_entity_poly.pdbx_seq_one_letter_code
_entity_poly.pdbx_strand_id
1 'polypeptide(L)'
;MPLTEKEIADLKKLIKDRADNYPDLEGMVAAGRLSYKFGWYEAKNKEAYDAIIQYATSIRVSKDGKAQIKVARQSKRLKALAEKL
;
A
#
# COMPACT_ATOMS: atom_id res chain seq x y z
N MET A 1 -24.66 -16.04 -8.52
CA MET A 1 -24.83 -16.38 -7.09
C MET A 1 -24.61 -15.12 -6.27
N PRO A 2 -25.50 -14.76 -5.35
CA PRO A 2 -25.24 -13.70 -4.39
C PRO A 2 -24.12 -14.13 -3.42
N LEU A 3 -23.37 -13.15 -2.88
CA LEU A 3 -22.38 -13.39 -1.84
C LEU A 3 -23.06 -13.87 -0.55
N THR A 4 -22.42 -14.82 0.13
CA THR A 4 -22.82 -15.30 1.45
C THR A 4 -22.47 -14.29 2.55
N GLU A 5 -23.12 -14.38 3.71
CA GLU A 5 -22.82 -13.52 4.86
C GLU A 5 -21.36 -13.59 5.30
N LYS A 6 -20.75 -14.79 5.21
CA LYS A 6 -19.33 -15.00 5.52
C LYS A 6 -18.43 -14.24 4.55
N GLU A 7 -18.69 -14.34 3.24
CA GLU A 7 -17.92 -13.63 2.23
C GLU A 7 -18.03 -12.11 2.39
N ILE A 8 -19.22 -11.61 2.78
CA ILE A 8 -19.42 -10.19 3.08
C ILE A 8 -18.60 -9.76 4.31
N ALA A 9 -18.59 -10.56 5.38
CA ALA A 9 -17.80 -10.29 6.57
C ALA A 9 -16.29 -10.29 6.27
N ASP A 10 -15.82 -11.26 5.47
CA ASP A 10 -14.42 -11.35 5.06
C ASP A 10 -14.00 -10.15 4.22
N LEU A 11 -14.85 -9.68 3.31
CA LEU A 11 -14.61 -8.46 2.52
C LEU A 11 -14.53 -7.21 3.39
N LYS A 12 -15.42 -7.07 4.39
CA LYS A 12 -15.37 -5.95 5.33
C LYS A 12 -14.09 -5.95 6.14
N LYS A 13 -13.67 -7.12 6.63
CA LYS A 13 -12.41 -7.30 7.35
C LYS A 13 -11.22 -6.92 6.48
N LEU A 14 -11.18 -7.38 5.23
CA LEU A 14 -10.12 -7.04 4.28
C LEU A 14 -10.01 -5.53 4.03
N ILE A 15 -11.13 -4.83 3.92
CA ILE A 15 -11.17 -3.37 3.76
C ILE A 15 -10.57 -2.67 4.99
N LYS A 16 -10.96 -3.11 6.19
CA LYS A 16 -10.48 -2.55 7.46
C LYS A 16 -8.98 -2.79 7.64
N ASP A 17 -8.54 -4.02 7.47
CA ASP A 17 -7.13 -4.40 7.55
C ASP A 17 -6.27 -3.59 6.57
N ARG A 18 -6.76 -3.36 5.34
CA ARG A 18 -6.04 -2.56 4.34
C ARG A 18 -5.98 -1.07 4.66
N ALA A 19 -7.01 -0.53 5.31
CA ALA A 19 -7.05 0.89 5.70
C ALA A 19 -6.15 1.17 6.91
N ASP A 20 -6.19 0.26 7.90
CA ASP A 20 -5.49 0.40 9.18
C ASP A 20 -3.99 0.08 9.04
N ASN A 21 -3.62 -0.87 8.19
CA ASN A 21 -2.22 -1.27 7.96
C ASN A 21 -1.57 -0.57 6.75
N TYR A 22 -2.08 0.61 6.35
CA TYR A 22 -1.44 1.38 5.30
C TYR A 22 -0.05 1.86 5.75
N PRO A 23 1.03 1.64 4.97
CA PRO A 23 2.38 1.95 5.40
C PRO A 23 2.60 3.46 5.55
N ASP A 24 3.35 3.85 6.59
CA ASP A 24 3.83 5.22 6.75
C ASP A 24 4.96 5.51 5.76
N LEU A 25 4.59 5.92 4.55
CA LEU A 25 5.53 6.20 3.47
C LEU A 25 6.48 7.35 3.81
N GLU A 26 6.01 8.38 4.52
CA GLU A 26 6.82 9.55 4.89
C GLU A 26 7.87 9.16 5.94
N GLY A 27 7.46 8.45 7.00
CA GLY A 27 8.38 7.92 8.00
C GLY A 27 9.39 6.95 7.42
N MET A 28 8.98 6.10 6.47
CA MET A 28 9.90 5.17 5.79
C MET A 28 10.91 5.88 4.88
N VAL A 29 10.53 6.99 4.24
CA VAL A 29 11.46 7.83 3.48
C VAL A 29 12.43 8.55 4.42
N ALA A 30 11.94 9.14 5.51
CA ALA A 30 12.76 9.82 6.51
C ALA A 30 13.77 8.87 7.19
N ALA A 31 13.37 7.62 7.43
CA ALA A 31 14.23 6.57 7.96
C ALA A 31 15.20 5.97 6.92
N GLY A 32 15.20 6.47 5.67
CA GLY A 32 16.07 5.98 4.60
C GLY A 32 15.74 4.59 4.07
N ARG A 33 14.58 4.01 4.44
CA ARG A 33 14.12 2.70 3.97
C ARG A 33 13.50 2.76 2.57
N LEU A 34 12.93 3.90 2.22
CA LEU A 34 12.42 4.22 0.89
C LEU A 34 13.15 5.45 0.32
N SER A 35 13.33 5.45 -0.99
CA SER A 35 13.71 6.65 -1.75
C SER A 35 12.52 7.07 -2.59
N TYR A 36 12.15 8.35 -2.54
CA TYR A 36 11.04 8.91 -3.32
C TYR A 36 11.57 9.83 -4.42
N LYS A 37 11.21 9.55 -5.68
CA LYS A 37 11.62 10.35 -6.84
C LYS A 37 10.55 10.38 -7.92
N PHE A 38 10.10 11.58 -8.30
CA PHE A 38 9.09 11.80 -9.38
C PHE A 38 7.81 10.95 -9.23
N GLY A 39 7.31 10.77 -8.01
CA GLY A 39 6.11 9.97 -7.76
C GLY A 39 6.36 8.46 -7.66
N TRP A 40 7.63 8.02 -7.63
CA TRP A 40 8.02 6.62 -7.53
C TRP A 40 8.79 6.37 -6.24
N TYR A 41 8.50 5.24 -5.60
CA TYR A 41 9.23 4.73 -4.44
C TYR A 41 10.20 3.64 -4.87
N GLU A 42 11.42 3.69 -4.35
CA GLU A 42 12.42 2.64 -4.46
C GLU A 42 12.71 2.11 -3.06
N ALA A 43 12.48 0.82 -2.83
CA ALA A 43 12.76 0.18 -1.57
C ALA A 43 14.26 -0.13 -1.43
N LYS A 44 14.82 0.16 -0.25
CA LYS A 44 16.23 -0.11 0.07
C LYS A 44 16.45 -1.47 0.74
N ASN A 45 15.39 -2.07 1.27
CA ASN A 45 15.43 -3.39 1.89
C ASN A 45 14.13 -4.17 1.61
N LYS A 46 14.15 -5.46 1.92
CA LYS A 46 13.03 -6.38 1.66
C LYS A 46 11.77 -5.98 2.45
N GLU A 47 11.93 -5.59 3.71
CA GLU A 47 10.81 -5.15 4.56
C GLU A 47 10.05 -3.97 3.95
N ALA A 48 10.78 -2.98 3.45
CA ALA A 48 10.16 -1.81 2.83
C ALA A 48 9.49 -2.17 1.50
N TYR A 49 10.06 -3.09 0.74
CA TYR A 49 9.44 -3.62 -0.48
C TYR A 49 8.13 -4.34 -0.16
N ASP A 50 8.15 -5.26 0.79
CA ASP A 50 6.98 -6.06 1.20
C ASP A 50 5.87 -5.17 1.76
N ALA A 51 6.22 -4.08 2.45
CA ALA A 51 5.25 -3.10 2.96
C ALA A 51 4.54 -2.31 1.84
N ILE A 52 5.26 -1.93 0.78
CA ILE A 52 4.67 -1.08 -0.27
C ILE A 52 4.07 -1.85 -1.45
N ILE A 53 4.52 -3.08 -1.71
CA ILE A 53 4.10 -3.86 -2.89
C ILE A 53 2.60 -4.19 -2.86
N GLN A 54 2.02 -4.39 -1.68
CA GLN A 54 0.58 -4.64 -1.50
C GLN A 54 -0.30 -3.44 -1.94
N TYR A 55 0.32 -2.28 -2.06
CA TYR A 55 -0.30 -1.02 -2.45
C TYR A 55 0.22 -0.51 -3.81
N ALA A 56 0.97 -1.34 -4.53
CA ALA A 56 1.52 -0.99 -5.82
C ALA A 56 0.42 -0.79 -6.88
N THR A 57 0.46 0.33 -7.59
CA THR A 57 -0.40 0.59 -8.75
C THR A 57 0.36 0.45 -10.07
N SER A 58 1.68 0.62 -10.03
CA SER A 58 2.53 0.50 -11.22
C SER A 58 3.95 0.16 -10.79
N ILE A 59 4.65 -0.62 -11.61
CA ILE A 59 6.05 -1.02 -11.40
C ILE A 59 6.83 -0.65 -12.66
N ARG A 60 8.03 -0.13 -12.49
CA ARG A 60 9.01 0.06 -13.57
C ARG A 60 10.41 -0.26 -13.09
N VAL A 61 11.31 -0.50 -14.03
CA VAL A 61 12.73 -0.63 -13.75
C VAL A 61 13.44 0.63 -14.25
N SER A 62 14.27 1.23 -13.39
CA SER A 62 15.09 2.38 -13.74
C SER A 62 16.25 1.97 -14.66
N LYS A 63 16.93 2.95 -15.29
CA LYS A 63 18.13 2.69 -16.10
C LYS A 63 19.24 1.98 -15.31
N ASP A 64 19.27 2.19 -14.00
CA ASP A 64 20.24 1.58 -13.07
C ASP A 64 19.82 0.16 -12.63
N GLY A 65 18.80 -0.44 -13.25
CA GLY A 65 18.28 -1.77 -12.91
C GLY A 65 17.44 -1.83 -11.63
N LYS A 66 17.19 -0.70 -10.97
CA LYS A 66 16.44 -0.66 -9.70
C LYS A 66 14.94 -0.63 -9.93
N ALA A 67 14.20 -1.44 -9.16
CA ALA A 67 12.74 -1.47 -9.17
C ALA A 67 12.17 -0.21 -8.50
N GLN A 68 11.23 0.41 -9.19
CA GLN A 68 10.50 1.59 -8.76
C GLN A 68 9.00 1.31 -8.78
N ILE A 69 8.31 1.67 -7.70
CA ILE A 69 6.91 1.34 -7.47
C ILE A 69 6.12 2.62 -7.25
N LYS A 70 5.03 2.80 -7.98
CA LYS A 70 3.98 3.76 -7.61
C LYS A 70 3.07 3.11 -6.59
N VAL A 71 2.88 3.81 -5.48
CA VAL A 71 2.03 3.35 -4.38
C VAL A 71 0.74 4.16 -4.39
N ALA A 72 -0.40 3.47 -4.28
CA ALA A 72 -1.70 4.12 -4.14
C ALA A 72 -1.68 5.00 -2.88
N ARG A 73 -2.14 6.26 -2.99
CA ARG A 73 -2.25 7.13 -1.81
C ARG A 73 -3.34 6.62 -0.86
N GLN A 74 -3.15 6.86 0.43
CA GLN A 74 -4.16 6.58 1.43
C GLN A 74 -5.46 7.33 1.08
N SER A 75 -6.56 6.58 0.93
CA SER A 75 -7.86 7.15 0.59
C SER A 75 -8.60 7.55 1.87
N LYS A 76 -8.89 8.85 2.02
CA LYS A 76 -9.73 9.36 3.13
C LYS A 76 -11.11 8.69 3.16
N ARG A 77 -11.68 8.41 1.98
CA ARG A 77 -12.98 7.72 1.86
C ARG A 77 -12.91 6.26 2.31
N LEU A 78 -11.82 5.56 1.97
CA LEU A 78 -11.62 4.17 2.41
C LEU A 78 -11.46 4.09 3.93
N LYS A 79 -10.71 5.02 4.51
CA LYS A 79 -10.55 5.13 5.97
C LYS A 79 -11.89 5.39 6.67
N ALA A 80 -12.66 6.37 6.20
CA ALA A 80 -13.97 6.67 6.74
C ALA A 80 -14.99 5.52 6.56
N LEU A 81 -14.82 4.70 5.53
CA LEU A 81 -15.62 3.48 5.36
C LEU A 81 -15.20 2.41 6.37
N ALA A 82 -13.90 2.17 6.54
CA ALA A 82 -13.37 1.21 7.50
C ALA A 82 -13.76 1.52 8.95
N GLU A 83 -13.86 2.80 9.32
CA GLU A 83 -14.33 3.23 10.65
C GLU A 83 -15.82 2.91 10.90
N LYS A 84 -16.62 2.72 9.84
CA LYS A 84 -18.05 2.38 9.90
C LYS A 84 -18.33 0.89 9.81
N LEU A 85 -17.30 0.07 9.54
CA LEU A 85 -17.35 -1.38 9.40
C LEU A 85 -16.94 -2.08 10.70
#